data_AF-A0A5N6BU29-F1
#
_entry.id   AF-A0A5N6BU29-F1
#
_cell.length_a   1.000
_cell.length_b   1.000
_cell.length_c   1.000
_cell.angle_alpha   90.00
_cell.angle_beta   90.00
_cell.angle_gamma   90.00
#
_symmetry.space_group_name_H-M   'P 1'
#
loop_
_entity.id
_entity.type
_entity.pdbx_description
1 polymer ?
#
loop_
_entity_poly.entity_id
_entity_poly.type
_entity_poly.pdbx_seq_one_letter_code
_entity_poly.pdbx_strand_id
1 'polypeptide(L)'
;MAVIHRDRVAWESARVFVAAATDNAYWWLGETLGRHLGQTYERDLARTRTRLLRDEARPVRGVREDPLSAEVGAWRARIEDVLTERPDLAAVLWQVIEETGRRLGR
;
A
#
# COMPACT_ATOMS: atom_id res chain seq x y z
N MET A 1 -11.46 -23.22 -6.71
CA MET A 1 -10.54 -22.23 -7.30
C MET A 1 -11.00 -20.85 -6.87
N ALA A 2 -10.25 -20.17 -6.01
CA ALA A 2 -10.64 -18.85 -5.52
C ALA A 2 -10.44 -17.83 -6.65
N VAL A 3 -11.52 -17.23 -7.13
CA VAL A 3 -11.45 -16.12 -8.10
C VAL A 3 -10.84 -14.94 -7.37
N ILE A 4 -9.60 -14.61 -7.71
CA ILE A 4 -8.93 -13.43 -7.17
C ILE A 4 -9.60 -12.20 -7.80
N HIS A 5 -10.49 -11.54 -7.05
CA HIS A 5 -11.11 -10.30 -7.48
C HIS A 5 -10.07 -9.18 -7.48
N ARG A 6 -9.67 -8.70 -8.67
CA ARG A 6 -8.64 -7.66 -8.86
C ARG A 6 -8.93 -6.40 -8.05
N ASP A 7 -10.19 -5.94 -8.02
CA ASP A 7 -10.65 -4.85 -7.16
C ASP A 7 -10.34 -5.06 -5.68
N ARG A 8 -10.58 -6.28 -5.19
CA ARG A 8 -10.34 -6.63 -3.79
C ARG A 8 -8.86 -6.68 -3.49
N VAL A 9 -8.05 -7.21 -4.40
CA VAL A 9 -6.59 -7.20 -4.25
C VAL A 9 -6.05 -5.77 -4.27
N ALA A 10 -6.53 -4.91 -5.16
CA ALA A 10 -6.12 -3.51 -5.22
C ALA A 10 -6.47 -2.77 -3.92
N TRP A 11 -7.68 -2.98 -3.40
CA TRP A 11 -8.13 -2.38 -2.15
C TRP A 11 -7.33 -2.87 -0.94
N GLU A 12 -7.18 -4.18 -0.78
CA GLU A 12 -6.45 -4.75 0.36
C GLU A 12 -4.97 -4.41 0.31
N SER A 13 -4.35 -4.44 -0.89
CA SER A 13 -2.96 -4.02 -1.08
C SER A 13 -2.77 -2.57 -0.61
N ALA A 14 -3.66 -1.67 -1.04
CA ALA A 14 -3.56 -0.26 -0.69
C ALA A 14 -3.64 -0.03 0.82
N ARG A 15 -4.59 -0.67 1.51
CA ARG A 15 -4.75 -0.56 2.96
C ARG A 15 -3.53 -1.07 3.71
N VAL A 16 -3.02 -2.24 3.30
CA VAL A 16 -1.86 -2.86 3.93
C VAL A 16 -0.59 -2.07 3.67
N PHE A 17 -0.43 -1.50 2.48
CA PHE A 17 0.76 -0.71 2.14
C PHE A 17 0.82 0.59 2.92
N VAL A 18 -0.30 1.29 3.03
CA VAL A 18 -0.40 2.52 3.83
C VAL A 18 -0.18 2.22 5.31
N ALA A 19 -0.76 1.13 5.84
CA ALA A 19 -0.54 0.72 7.24
C ALA A 19 0.92 0.33 7.51
N ALA A 20 1.55 -0.44 6.62
CA ALA A 20 2.96 -0.81 6.74
C ALA A 20 3.90 0.39 6.56
N ALA A 21 3.48 1.42 5.81
CA ALA A 21 4.26 2.64 5.63
C ALA A 21 4.41 3.45 6.93
N THR A 22 3.47 3.36 7.87
CA THR A 22 3.58 3.98 9.20
C THR A 22 4.25 3.07 10.24
N ASP A 23 4.32 1.77 9.97
CA ASP A 23 4.91 0.79 10.88
C ASP A 23 6.40 0.50 10.54
N ASN A 24 7.00 -0.43 11.30
CA ASN A 24 8.35 -0.94 11.09
C ASN A 24 8.43 -1.91 9.89
N ALA A 25 7.28 -2.39 9.40
CA ALA A 25 7.17 -3.20 8.18
C ALA A 25 7.55 -2.44 6.89
N TYR A 26 7.64 -1.11 6.94
CA TYR A 26 7.99 -0.24 5.81
C TYR A 26 9.25 -0.68 5.05
N TRP A 27 10.35 -0.97 5.76
CA TRP A 27 11.62 -1.28 5.12
C TRP A 27 11.53 -2.52 4.24
N TRP A 28 10.90 -3.57 4.78
CA TRP A 28 10.70 -4.81 4.05
C TRP A 28 9.70 -4.64 2.90
N LEU A 29 8.61 -3.89 3.12
CA LEU A 29 7.63 -3.65 2.08
C LEU A 29 8.25 -2.85 0.93
N GLY A 30 9.00 -1.79 1.22
CA GLY A 30 9.68 -0.97 0.21
C GLY A 30 10.61 -1.82 -0.67
N GLU A 31 11.45 -2.65 -0.07
CA GLU A 31 12.34 -3.56 -0.80
C GLU A 31 11.56 -4.58 -1.65
N THR A 32 10.47 -5.13 -1.09
CA THR A 32 9.63 -6.12 -1.77
C THR A 32 8.91 -5.50 -2.98
N LEU A 33 8.34 -4.30 -2.82
CA LEU A 33 7.72 -3.56 -3.93
C LEU A 33 8.77 -3.19 -4.99
N GLY A 34 9.96 -2.74 -4.57
CA GLY A 34 11.07 -2.43 -5.47
C GLY A 34 11.48 -3.63 -6.34
N ARG A 35 11.51 -4.84 -5.77
CA ARG A 35 11.85 -6.08 -6.47
C ARG A 35 10.74 -6.57 -7.41
N HIS A 36 9.48 -6.51 -7.01
CA HIS A 36 8.37 -7.08 -7.78
C HIS A 36 7.69 -6.11 -8.75
N LEU A 37 7.51 -4.86 -8.34
CA LEU A 37 6.79 -3.83 -9.09
C LEU A 37 7.74 -2.80 -9.69
N GLY A 38 8.94 -2.67 -9.13
CA GLY A 38 9.99 -1.76 -9.58
C GLY A 38 10.23 -0.60 -8.62
N GLN A 39 11.40 0.05 -8.76
CA GLN A 39 11.86 1.13 -7.88
C GLN A 39 10.92 2.34 -7.81
N THR A 40 10.05 2.55 -8.82
CA THR A 40 9.03 3.60 -8.79
C THR A 40 8.09 3.42 -7.60
N TYR A 41 7.66 2.19 -7.32
CA TYR A 41 6.72 1.88 -6.23
C TYR A 41 7.37 2.01 -4.86
N GLU A 42 8.65 1.67 -4.75
CA GLU A 42 9.44 1.90 -3.53
C GLU A 42 9.52 3.41 -3.21
N ARG A 43 9.78 4.25 -4.22
CA ARG A 43 9.81 5.71 -4.06
C ARG A 43 8.45 6.29 -3.71
N ASP A 44 7.38 5.81 -4.34
CA ASP A 44 6.02 6.22 -3.99
C ASP A 44 5.67 5.86 -2.54
N LEU A 45 6.11 4.69 -2.05
CA LEU A 45 5.90 4.29 -0.66
C LEU A 45 6.66 5.22 0.31
N ALA A 46 7.91 5.57 0.00
CA ALA A 46 8.68 6.53 0.77
C ALA A 46 8.03 7.92 0.80
N ARG A 47 7.41 8.34 -0.32
CA ARG A 47 6.66 9.59 -0.42
C ARG A 47 5.39 9.56 0.44
N THR A 48 4.63 8.46 0.41
CA THR A 48 3.46 8.26 1.28
C THR A 48 3.88 8.32 2.75
N ARG A 49 4.92 7.60 3.18
CA ARG A 49 5.44 7.66 4.56
C ARG A 49 5.81 9.10 4.97
N THR A 50 6.51 9.83 4.11
CA THR A 50 6.90 11.23 4.39
C THR A 50 5.69 12.15 4.55
N ARG A 51 4.63 11.94 3.75
CA ARG A 51 3.38 12.70 3.86
C ARG A 51 2.64 12.37 5.15
N LEU A 52 2.51 11.09 5.48
CA LEU A 52 1.84 10.65 6.71
C LEU A 52 2.54 11.19 7.96
N LEU A 53 3.87 11.09 8.04
CA LEU A 53 4.65 11.65 9.15
C LEU A 53 4.51 13.19 9.28
N ARG A 54 4.37 13.90 8.15
CA ARG A 54 4.14 15.36 8.16
C ARG A 54 2.75 15.74 8.63
N ASP A 55 1.74 14.95 8.28
CA ASP A 55 0.35 15.20 8.68
C ASP A 55 0.13 14.84 10.16
N GLU A 56 0.73 13.74 10.65
CA GLU A 56 0.69 13.35 12.08
C GLU A 56 1.29 14.41 13.00
N ALA A 57 2.34 15.11 12.54
CA ALA A 57 2.97 16.20 13.28
C ALA A 57 2.14 17.51 13.34
N ARG A 58 1.04 17.63 12.57
CA ARG A 58 0.14 18.79 12.62
C ARG A 58 -1.05 18.48 13.53
N PRO A 59 -1.27 19.21 14.64
CA PRO A 59 -2.51 19.09 15.40
C PRO A 59 -3.67 19.59 14.54
N VAL A 60 -4.52 18.68 14.08
CA VAL A 60 -5.59 18.98 13.12
C VAL A 60 -6.76 19.68 13.84
N ARG A 61 -6.92 20.99 13.60
CA ARG A 61 -8.19 21.71 13.78
C ARG A 61 -9.01 21.57 12.50
N GLY A 62 -10.09 20.79 12.52
CA GLY A 62 -11.14 20.79 11.49
C GLY A 62 -11.40 19.43 10.82
N VAL A 63 -12.61 19.27 10.26
CA VAL A 63 -13.06 18.11 9.47
C VAL A 63 -12.24 18.02 8.19
N ARG A 64 -11.10 17.34 8.26
CA ARG A 64 -10.34 16.93 7.07
C ARG A 64 -10.53 15.44 6.88
N GLU A 65 -10.75 15.04 5.64
CA GLU A 65 -10.66 13.63 5.24
C GLU A 65 -9.34 13.06 5.76
N ASP A 66 -9.45 11.90 6.41
CA ASP A 66 -8.32 11.24 7.05
C ASP A 66 -7.19 11.04 6.02
N PRO A 67 -5.98 11.57 6.24
CA PRO A 67 -4.89 11.51 5.27
C PRO A 67 -4.54 10.07 4.88
N LEU A 68 -4.85 9.09 5.74
CA LEU A 68 -4.75 7.67 5.40
C LEU A 68 -5.72 7.27 4.29
N SER A 69 -6.96 7.77 4.32
CA SER A 69 -7.98 7.44 3.31
C SER A 69 -7.62 7.96 1.92
N ALA A 70 -7.04 9.17 1.84
CA ALA A 70 -6.57 9.74 0.58
C ALA A 70 -5.41 8.94 -0.02
N GLU A 71 -4.44 8.54 0.81
CA GLU A 71 -3.30 7.73 0.37
C GLU A 71 -3.74 6.29 -0.01
N VAL A 72 -4.69 5.68 0.72
CA VAL A 72 -5.29 4.39 0.36
C VAL A 72 -6.00 4.48 -1.00
N GLY A 73 -6.78 5.53 -1.23
CA GLY A 73 -7.43 5.75 -2.54
C GLY A 73 -6.43 5.86 -3.69
N ALA A 74 -5.36 6.63 -3.49
CA ALA A 74 -4.30 6.78 -4.49
C ALA A 74 -3.57 5.45 -4.77
N TRP A 75 -3.25 4.68 -3.74
CA TRP A 75 -2.64 3.36 -3.90
C TRP A 75 -3.57 2.35 -4.57
N ARG A 76 -4.87 2.36 -4.26
CA ARG A 76 -5.85 1.49 -4.92
C ARG A 76 -5.83 1.72 -6.43
N ALA A 77 -5.97 2.96 -6.87
CA ALA A 77 -6.00 3.30 -8.29
C ALA A 77 -4.70 2.87 -9.01
N ARG A 78 -3.53 3.08 -8.39
CA ARG A 78 -2.24 2.64 -8.94
C ARG A 78 -2.16 1.12 -9.07
N ILE A 79 -2.56 0.38 -8.04
CA ILE A 79 -2.50 -1.09 -8.07
C ILE A 79 -3.53 -1.66 -9.04
N GLU A 80 -4.71 -1.04 -9.14
CA GLU A 80 -5.74 -1.41 -10.11
C GLU A 80 -5.25 -1.24 -11.56
N ASP A 81 -4.58 -0.13 -11.86
CA ASP A 81 -3.97 0.13 -13.18
C ASP A 81 -2.88 -0.90 -13.51
N VAL A 82 -1.96 -1.16 -12.57
CA VAL A 82 -0.94 -2.21 -12.71
C VAL A 82 -1.55 -3.58 -12.89
N LEU A 83 -2.57 -3.90 -12.11
CA LEU A 83 -3.25 -5.18 -12.21
C LEU A 83 -3.95 -5.28 -13.55
N THR A 84 -4.48 -4.18 -14.10
CA THR A 84 -5.10 -4.11 -15.43
C THR A 84 -4.10 -4.48 -16.52
N GLU A 85 -2.91 -3.91 -16.48
CA GLU A 85 -1.81 -4.19 -17.42
C GLU A 85 -1.17 -5.57 -17.21
N ARG A 86 -1.00 -6.00 -15.96
CA ARG A 86 -0.27 -7.21 -15.56
C ARG A 86 -1.07 -8.01 -14.52
N PRO A 87 -2.09 -8.77 -14.94
CA PRO A 87 -2.93 -9.54 -14.03
C PRO A 87 -2.16 -10.61 -13.22
N ASP A 88 -1.04 -11.10 -13.74
CA ASP A 88 -0.20 -12.12 -13.08
C ASP A 88 0.35 -11.66 -11.72
N LEU A 89 0.45 -10.34 -11.51
CA LEU A 89 0.90 -9.77 -10.24
C LEU A 89 -0.13 -9.88 -9.13
N ALA A 90 -1.38 -10.22 -9.42
CA ALA A 90 -2.41 -10.38 -8.40
C ALA A 90 -2.00 -11.43 -7.37
N ALA A 91 -1.40 -12.55 -7.81
CA ALA A 91 -0.91 -13.59 -6.92
C ALA A 91 0.28 -13.09 -6.08
N VAL A 92 1.21 -12.34 -6.70
CA VAL A 92 2.37 -11.77 -6.00
C VAL A 92 1.92 -10.77 -4.94
N LEU A 93 1.03 -9.84 -5.30
CA LEU A 93 0.46 -8.85 -4.38
C LEU A 93 -0.28 -9.52 -3.22
N TRP A 94 -1.00 -10.61 -3.48
CA TRP A 94 -1.65 -11.38 -2.42
C TRP A 94 -0.64 -11.97 -1.43
N GLN A 95 0.47 -12.54 -1.91
CA GLN A 95 1.55 -13.02 -1.04
C GLN A 95 2.19 -11.88 -0.23
N VAL A 96 2.40 -10.72 -0.86
CA VAL A 96 2.92 -9.54 -0.16
C VAL A 96 1.95 -9.08 0.93
N ILE A 97 0.64 -9.04 0.65
CA ILE A 97 -0.39 -8.70 1.65
C ILE A 97 -0.31 -9.65 2.85
N GLU A 98 -0.31 -10.96 2.63
CA GLU A 98 -0.27 -11.95 3.71
C GLU A 98 0.99 -11.81 4.57
N GLU A 99 2.15 -11.67 3.94
CA GLU A 99 3.42 -11.52 4.65
C GLU A 99 3.53 -10.19 5.39
N THR A 100 2.98 -9.10 4.82
CA THR A 100 2.88 -7.82 5.53
C THR A 100 1.95 -7.94 6.73
N GLY A 101 0.81 -8.62 6.60
CA GLY A 101 -0.14 -8.86 7.69
C GLY A 101 0.51 -9.58 8.87
N ARG A 102 1.27 -10.65 8.58
CA ARG A 102 2.06 -11.38 9.60
C ARG A 102 3.05 -10.48 10.33
N ARG A 103 3.73 -9.58 9.60
CA ARG A 103 4.71 -8.64 10.17
C ARG A 103 4.07 -7.56 11.02
N LEU A 104 2.86 -7.13 10.66
CA LEU A 104 2.05 -6.19 11.45
C LEU A 104 1.39 -6.86 12.66
N GLY A 105 1.55 -8.17 12.86
CA GLY A 105 0.95 -8.92 13.95
C GLY A 105 -0.58 -9.02 13.87
N ARG A 106 -1.13 -8.95 12.65
CA ARG A 106 -2.56 -8.95 12.37
C ARG A 106 -3.07 -10.30 11.85
#